data_AF-C2FRW6-F1
#
_entry.id   AF-C2FRW6-F1
#
_cell.length_a   1.000
_cell.length_b   1.000
_cell.length_c   1.000
_cell.angle_alpha   90.00
_cell.angle_beta   90.00
_cell.angle_gamma   90.00
#
_symmetry.space_group_name_H-M   'P 1'
#
loop_
_entity.id
_entity.type
_entity.pdbx_description
1 polymer ?
#
loop_
_entity_poly.entity_id
_entity_poly.type
_entity_poly.pdbx_seq_one_letter_code
_entity_poly.pdbx_strand_id
1 'polypeptide(L)'
;MDIAGYSASIFIGISLGLIGGGGSILTVPVLVYLFSLDAVLATAYSLFIVGSTSVVGSFSYFKKGLVSIKTALVFGIPSIASIFLTREYVLPAIPQEVFTIGNYTITKNMLLMLLFAILMIAASYSMIKKIQKGR
;
A
#
# COMPACT_ATOMS: atom_id res chain seq x y z
N MET A 1 5.07 3.41 -23.63
CA MET A 1 4.11 3.44 -22.50
C MET A 1 4.76 3.95 -21.21
N ASP A 2 6.06 4.23 -21.22
CA ASP A 2 6.86 4.54 -20.03
C ASP A 2 6.77 6.00 -19.59
N ILE A 3 6.65 6.93 -20.56
CA ILE A 3 6.52 8.37 -20.28
C ILE A 3 5.26 8.68 -19.46
N ALA A 4 4.12 8.10 -19.81
CA ALA A 4 2.87 8.27 -19.05
C ALA A 4 2.99 7.71 -17.63
N GLY A 5 3.68 6.57 -17.46
CA GLY A 5 3.98 5.98 -16.16
C GLY A 5 4.87 6.87 -15.29
N TYR A 6 5.91 7.49 -15.87
CA TYR A 6 6.77 8.45 -15.17
C TYR A 6 6.03 9.73 -14.80
N SER A 7 5.23 10.30 -15.71
CA SER A 7 4.43 11.49 -15.43
C SER A 7 3.42 11.24 -14.31
N ALA A 8 2.69 10.12 -14.35
CA ALA A 8 1.76 9.73 -13.30
C ALA A 8 2.47 9.54 -11.95
N SER A 9 3.66 8.93 -11.96
CA SER A 9 4.47 8.72 -10.75
C SER A 9 4.87 10.02 -10.07
N ILE A 10 5.14 11.09 -10.83
CA ILE A 10 5.45 12.43 -10.29
C ILE A 10 4.22 13.02 -9.59
N PHE A 11 3.07 13.06 -10.26
CA PHE A 11 1.83 13.60 -9.66
C PHE A 11 1.41 12.83 -8.42
N ILE A 12 1.59 11.51 -8.44
CA ILE A 12 1.31 10.65 -7.29
C ILE A 12 2.32 10.92 -6.18
N GLY A 13 3.62 10.97 -6.46
CA GLY A 13 4.63 11.33 -5.47
C GLY A 13 4.33 12.64 -4.75
N ILE A 14 3.89 13.67 -5.49
CA ILE A 14 3.45 14.95 -4.93
C ILE A 14 2.20 14.76 -4.05
N SER A 15 1.16 14.10 -4.58
CA SER A 15 -0.09 13.88 -3.85
C SER A 15 0.12 13.08 -2.55
N LEU A 16 0.97 12.05 -2.61
CA LEU A 16 1.33 11.22 -1.46
C LEU A 16 2.18 11.98 -0.43
N GLY A 17 3.11 12.82 -0.89
CA GLY A 17 3.91 13.69 -0.03
C GLY A 17 3.05 14.72 0.71
N LEU A 18 2.03 15.26 0.05
CA LEU A 18 1.08 16.22 0.64
C LEU A 18 0.14 15.56 1.66
N ILE A 19 -0.31 14.33 1.42
CA ILE A 19 -1.18 13.58 2.35
C ILE A 19 -0.40 13.11 3.58
N GLY A 20 0.93 12.99 3.50
CA GLY A 20 1.82 12.83 4.66
C GLY A 20 1.71 11.50 5.42
N GLY A 21 0.86 10.56 4.96
CA GLY A 21 0.44 9.36 5.70
C GLY A 21 0.70 8.01 5.03
N GLY A 22 1.52 7.98 3.99
CA GLY A 22 1.94 6.74 3.33
C GLY A 22 1.05 6.34 2.16
N GLY A 23 1.57 6.59 0.96
CA GLY A 23 0.84 6.44 -0.29
C GLY A 23 0.66 5.04 -0.85
N SER A 24 0.68 4.01 -0.01
CA SER A 24 0.63 2.60 -0.45
C SER A 24 -0.62 2.30 -1.28
N ILE A 25 -1.70 3.00 -0.92
CA ILE A 25 -3.01 3.03 -1.59
C ILE A 25 -2.88 3.24 -3.11
N LEU A 26 -2.05 4.20 -3.53
CA LEU A 26 -1.89 4.54 -4.94
C LEU A 26 -0.66 3.87 -5.56
N THR A 27 0.39 3.59 -4.79
CA THR A 27 1.63 3.03 -5.35
C THR A 27 1.48 1.58 -5.81
N VAL A 28 0.70 0.74 -5.13
CA VAL A 28 0.54 -0.68 -5.54
C VAL A 28 -0.15 -0.79 -6.92
N PRO A 29 -1.31 -0.18 -7.17
CA PRO A 29 -1.95 -0.24 -8.50
C PRO A 29 -1.08 0.36 -9.60
N VAL A 30 -0.34 1.43 -9.30
CA VAL A 30 0.60 2.04 -10.28
C VAL A 30 1.69 1.07 -10.67
N LEU A 31 2.35 0.43 -9.71
CA LEU A 31 3.41 -0.52 -9.98
C LEU A 31 2.91 -1.74 -10.77
N VAL A 32 1.69 -2.20 -10.49
CA VAL A 32 1.09 -3.33 -11.22
C VAL A 32 0.64 -2.93 -12.62
N TYR A 33 -0.12 -1.84 -12.76
CA TYR A 33 -0.77 -1.50 -14.03
C TYR A 33 0.09 -0.65 -14.97
N LEU A 34 0.92 0.25 -14.43
CA LEU A 34 1.78 1.12 -15.25
C LEU A 34 3.16 0.52 -15.47
N PHE A 35 3.72 -0.15 -14.46
CA PHE A 35 5.04 -0.78 -14.57
C PHE A 35 4.98 -2.29 -14.84
N SER A 36 3.77 -2.85 -15.01
CA SER A 36 3.54 -4.28 -15.32
C SER A 36 4.23 -5.24 -14.34
N LEU A 37 4.38 -4.83 -13.07
CA LEU A 37 5.00 -5.65 -12.05
C LEU A 37 4.01 -6.65 -11.46
N ASP A 38 4.55 -7.80 -11.05
CA ASP A 38 3.82 -8.78 -10.26
C ASP A 38 3.29 -8.17 -8.96
N ALA A 39 2.07 -8.53 -8.54
CA ALA A 39 1.44 -7.96 -7.34
C ALA A 39 2.26 -8.18 -6.06
N VAL A 40 2.97 -9.32 -5.96
CA VAL A 40 3.83 -9.63 -4.80
C VAL A 40 5.07 -8.73 -4.77
N LEU A 41 5.65 -8.41 -5.93
CA LEU A 41 6.77 -7.48 -6.05
C LEU A 41 6.32 -6.04 -5.86
N ALA A 42 5.20 -5.65 -6.46
CA ALA A 42 4.62 -4.32 -6.34
C ALA A 42 4.31 -3.95 -4.88
N THR A 43 3.78 -4.89 -4.09
CA THR A 43 3.57 -4.67 -2.65
C THR A 43 4.88 -4.49 -1.87
N ALA A 44 5.93 -5.23 -2.22
CA ALA A 44 7.24 -5.07 -1.58
C ALA A 44 7.87 -3.70 -1.88
N TYR A 45 7.88 -3.29 -3.15
CA TYR A 45 8.40 -1.97 -3.56
C TYR A 45 7.55 -0.84 -3.00
N SER A 46 6.23 -1.00 -2.94
CA SER A 46 5.35 -0.04 -2.28
C SER A 46 5.71 0.18 -0.81
N LEU A 47 5.95 -0.89 -0.05
CA LEU A 47 6.37 -0.78 1.36
C LEU A 47 7.69 -0.02 1.50
N PHE A 48 8.65 -0.27 0.61
CA PHE A 48 9.93 0.45 0.62
C PHE A 48 9.73 1.94 0.31
N ILE A 49 9.03 2.26 -0.78
CA ILE A 49 8.74 3.65 -1.19
C ILE A 49 8.03 4.40 -0.06
N VAL A 50 6.99 3.82 0.51
CA VAL A 50 6.21 4.43 1.58
C VAL A 50 7.01 4.55 2.87
N GLY A 51 7.80 3.54 3.23
CA GLY A 51 8.69 3.58 4.39
C GLY A 51 9.70 4.72 4.28
N SER A 52 10.45 4.80 3.17
CA SER A 52 11.44 5.84 2.94
C SER A 52 10.83 7.25 2.92
N THR A 53 9.71 7.42 2.19
CA THR A 53 9.02 8.72 2.12
C THR A 53 8.44 9.14 3.48
N SER A 54 7.93 8.19 4.27
CA SER A 54 7.41 8.47 5.61
C SER A 54 8.51 8.87 6.59
N VAL A 55 9.71 8.26 6.49
CA VAL A 55 10.87 8.65 7.30
C VAL A 55 11.28 10.10 6.98
N VAL A 56 11.42 10.43 5.70
CA VAL A 56 11.79 11.78 5.26
C VAL A 56 10.70 12.80 5.64
N GLY A 57 9.43 12.48 5.41
CA GLY A 57 8.30 13.36 5.74
C GLY A 57 8.16 13.58 7.26
N SER A 58 8.39 12.54 8.06
CA SER A 58 8.29 12.63 9.53
C SER A 58 9.46 13.36 10.17
N PHE A 59 10.60 13.52 9.47
CA PHE A 59 11.79 14.17 10.02
C PHE A 59 11.53 15.60 10.48
N SER A 60 10.76 16.38 9.71
CA SER A 60 10.38 17.75 10.08
C SER A 60 9.48 17.79 11.33
N TYR A 61 8.54 16.85 11.45
CA TYR A 61 7.68 16.71 12.63
C TYR A 61 8.45 16.24 13.87
N PHE A 62 9.43 15.37 13.67
CA PHE A 62 10.32 14.88 14.72
C PHE A 62 11.13 16.03 15.32
N LYS A 63 11.70 16.92 14.47
CA LYS A 63 12.38 18.13 14.93
C LYS A 63 11.49 19.08 15.73
N LYS A 64 10.19 19.12 15.43
CA LYS A 64 9.21 19.95 16.14
C LYS A 64 8.69 19.31 17.44
N GLY A 65 9.17 18.12 17.81
CA GLY A 65 8.69 17.38 19.00
C GLY A 65 7.26 16.86 18.86
N LEU A 66 6.70 16.82 17.65
CA LEU A 66 5.32 16.43 17.38
C LEU A 66 5.16 14.92 17.16
N VAL A 67 6.23 14.14 17.37
CA VAL A 67 6.25 12.69 17.12
C VAL A 67 6.29 11.93 18.45
N SER A 68 5.26 11.13 18.71
CA SER A 68 5.24 10.20 19.85
C SER A 68 6.02 8.93 19.50
N ILE A 69 7.23 8.81 20.04
CA ILE A 69 8.08 7.63 19.84
C ILE A 69 7.50 6.38 20.48
N LYS A 70 6.80 6.54 21.62
CA LYS A 70 6.09 5.43 22.26
C LYS A 70 5.01 4.86 21.34
N THR A 71 4.22 5.73 20.69
CA THR A 71 3.19 5.30 19.73
C THR A 71 3.83 4.67 18.50
N ALA A 72 4.91 5.25 17.98
CA ALA A 72 5.64 4.70 16.84
C ALA A 72 6.17 3.28 17.12
N LEU A 73 6.69 3.01 18.32
CA LEU A 73 7.17 1.67 18.69
C LEU A 73 6.03 0.68 18.92
N VAL A 74 4.99 1.08 19.67
CA VAL A 74 3.85 0.21 20.00
C VAL A 74 3.07 -0.19 18.76
N PHE A 75 2.96 0.68 17.75
CA PHE A 75 2.33 0.33 16.48
C PHE A 75 3.31 -0.25 15.46
N GLY A 76 4.54 0.24 15.40
CA GLY A 76 5.52 -0.14 14.40
C GLY A 76 6.03 -1.57 14.56
N ILE A 77 6.43 -1.97 15.78
CA ILE A 77 6.99 -3.31 16.01
C ILE A 77 5.97 -4.41 15.68
N PRO A 78 4.72 -4.39 16.20
CA PRO A 78 3.73 -5.40 15.84
C PRO A 78 3.39 -5.38 14.35
N SER A 79 3.31 -4.20 13.71
CA SER A 79 3.03 -4.12 12.28
C SER A 79 4.11 -4.79 11.44
N ILE A 80 5.39 -4.52 11.73
CA ILE A 80 6.52 -5.14 11.03
C ILE A 80 6.50 -6.66 11.25
N ALA A 81 6.29 -7.11 12.49
CA ALA A 81 6.21 -8.54 12.82
C ALA A 81 5.06 -9.24 12.08
N SER A 82 3.86 -8.65 12.07
CA SER A 82 2.70 -9.20 11.35
C SER A 82 2.94 -9.27 9.84
N ILE A 83 3.53 -8.23 9.24
CA ILE A 83 3.85 -8.21 7.81
C ILE A 83 4.87 -9.31 7.49
N PHE A 84 5.93 -9.44 8.30
CA PHE A 84 6.96 -10.45 8.09
C PHE A 84 6.37 -11.86 8.18
N LEU A 85 5.60 -12.15 9.24
CA LEU A 85 4.92 -13.44 9.41
C LEU A 85 3.95 -13.73 8.26
N THR A 86 3.19 -12.74 7.80
CA THR A 86 2.26 -12.92 6.68
C THR A 86 3.01 -13.22 5.38
N ARG A 87 4.14 -12.54 5.13
CA ARG A 87 4.94 -12.75 3.92
C ARG A 87 5.67 -14.09 3.91
N GLU A 88 6.13 -14.56 5.07
CA GLU A 88 6.87 -15.82 5.18
C GLU A 88 5.96 -17.04 5.25
N TYR A 89 4.84 -16.96 5.99
CA TYR A 89 3.99 -18.12 6.23
C TYR A 89 2.71 -18.12 5.39
N VAL A 90 2.05 -16.97 5.23
CA VAL A 90 0.73 -16.91 4.58
C VAL A 90 0.87 -16.80 3.07
N LEU A 91 1.72 -15.91 2.57
CA LEU A 91 1.89 -15.70 1.13
C LEU A 91 2.37 -16.96 0.38
N PRO A 92 3.34 -17.75 0.88
CA PRO A 92 3.80 -18.96 0.20
C PRO A 92 2.81 -20.11 0.28
N ALA A 93 1.96 -20.13 1.33
CA ALA A 93 0.91 -21.13 1.48
C ALA A 93 -0.24 -20.95 0.47
N ILE A 94 -0.34 -19.80 -0.21
CA ILE A 94 -1.35 -19.56 -1.26
C ILE A 94 -0.87 -20.21 -2.57
N PRO A 95 -1.60 -21.19 -3.13
CA PRO A 95 -1.29 -21.80 -4.42
C PRO A 95 -1.27 -20.76 -5.55
N GLN A 96 -0.47 -21.00 -6.59
CA GLN A 96 -0.42 -20.08 -7.74
C GLN A 96 -1.75 -19.98 -8.49
N GLU A 97 -2.50 -21.08 -8.52
CA GLU A 97 -3.87 -21.16 -9.03
C GLU A 97 -4.82 -21.40 -7.85
N VAL A 98 -5.65 -20.40 -7.54
CA VAL A 98 -6.48 -20.43 -6.33
C VAL A 98 -7.84 -21.06 -6.64
N PHE A 99 -8.45 -20.70 -7.77
CA PHE A 99 -9.74 -21.23 -8.21
C PHE A 99 -9.80 -21.27 -9.74
N THR A 100 -10.28 -22.38 -10.30
CA THR A 100 -10.61 -22.52 -11.72
C THR A 100 -12.12 -22.53 -11.85
N ILE A 101 -12.70 -21.45 -12.38
CA ILE A 101 -14.15 -21.37 -12.64
C ILE A 101 -14.33 -21.43 -14.16
N GLY A 102 -14.67 -22.61 -14.68
CA GLY A 102 -14.76 -22.84 -16.12
C GLY A 102 -13.41 -22.66 -16.83
N ASN A 103 -13.35 -21.75 -17.81
CA ASN A 103 -12.13 -21.46 -18.59
C ASN A 103 -11.24 -20.35 -17.98
N TYR A 104 -11.62 -19.78 -16.83
CA TYR A 104 -10.87 -18.69 -16.19
C TYR A 104 -10.15 -19.19 -14.94
N THR A 105 -8.81 -19.14 -14.97
CA THR A 105 -7.95 -19.44 -13.83
C THR A 105 -7.72 -18.18 -13.01
N ILE A 106 -8.20 -18.17 -11.77
CA ILE A 106 -7.91 -17.10 -10.81
C ILE A 106 -6.52 -17.35 -10.23
N THR A 107 -5.57 -16.51 -10.66
CA THR A 107 -4.20 -16.55 -10.17
C THR A 107 -4.06 -15.83 -8.83
N LYS A 108 -3.01 -16.17 -8.08
CA LYS A 108 -2.63 -15.50 -6.84
C LYS A 108 -2.60 -13.97 -6.96
N ASN A 109 -2.08 -13.44 -8.06
CA ASN A 109 -2.01 -12.00 -8.29
C ASN A 109 -3.40 -11.36 -8.38
N MET A 110 -4.32 -12.03 -9.07
CA MET A 110 -5.68 -11.52 -9.23
C MET A 110 -6.42 -11.55 -7.90
N LEU A 111 -6.20 -12.57 -7.06
CA LEU A 111 -6.72 -12.62 -5.68
C LEU A 111 -6.19 -11.45 -4.84
N LEU A 112 -4.87 -11.21 -4.86
CA LEU A 112 -4.27 -10.11 -4.11
C LEU A 112 -4.78 -8.74 -4.57
N MET A 113 -4.94 -8.55 -5.88
CA MET A 113 -5.49 -7.32 -6.44
C MET A 113 -6.97 -7.14 -6.10
N LEU A 114 -7.77 -8.21 -6.09
CA LEU A 114 -9.17 -8.17 -5.65
C LEU A 114 -9.29 -7.80 -4.17
N LEU A 115 -8.50 -8.43 -3.30
CA LEU A 115 -8.44 -8.08 -1.87
C LEU A 115 -8.04 -6.62 -1.67
N PHE A 116 -7.03 -6.15 -2.41
CA PHE A 116 -6.60 -4.77 -2.35
C PHE A 116 -7.71 -3.81 -2.82
N ALA A 117 -8.41 -4.14 -3.91
CA ALA A 117 -9.53 -3.34 -4.42
C ALA A 117 -10.66 -3.22 -3.39
N ILE A 118 -11.04 -4.33 -2.73
CA ILE A 118 -12.08 -4.32 -1.69
C ILE A 118 -11.65 -3.43 -0.52
N LEU A 119 -10.41 -3.59 -0.03
CA LEU A 119 -9.85 -2.75 1.03
C LEU A 119 -9.87 -1.27 0.64
N MET A 120 -9.54 -0.97 -0.61
CA MET A 120 -9.50 0.39 -1.13
C MET A 120 -10.88 1.04 -1.22
N ILE A 121 -11.88 0.31 -1.69
CA ILE A 121 -13.28 0.78 -1.70
C ILE A 121 -13.75 1.05 -0.28
N ALA A 122 -13.44 0.15 0.67
CA ALA A 122 -13.77 0.34 2.08
C ALA A 122 -13.07 1.56 2.69
N ALA A 123 -11.78 1.77 2.38
CA ALA A 123 -11.01 2.93 2.82
C ALA A 123 -11.59 4.24 2.26
N SER A 124 -11.87 4.27 0.96
CA SER A 124 -12.50 5.42 0.29
C SER A 124 -13.84 5.78 0.93
N TYR A 125 -14.70 4.77 1.16
CA TYR A 125 -15.98 4.97 1.82
C TYR A 125 -15.84 5.51 3.25
N SER A 126 -14.91 4.95 4.05
CA SER A 126 -14.63 5.41 5.41
C SER A 126 -14.18 6.87 5.45
N MET A 127 -13.31 7.28 4.51
CA MET A 127 -12.84 8.66 4.39
C MET A 127 -13.98 9.64 4.07
N ILE A 128 -14.84 9.29 3.11
CA ILE A 128 -15.99 10.14 2.73
C ILE A 128 -17.00 10.25 3.88
N LYS A 129 -17.30 9.15 4.56
CA LYS A 129 -18.25 9.13 5.67
C LYS A 129 -17.76 9.93 6.88
N LYS A 130 -16.45 9.94 7.15
CA LYS A 130 -15.86 10.71 8.26
C LYS A 130 -15.98 12.22 8.05
N ILE A 131 -15.92 12.69 6.81
CA ILE A 131 -16.12 14.10 6.45
C ILE A 131 -17.55 14.56 6.76
N GLN A 132 -18.55 13.69 6.57
CA GLN A 132 -19.95 14.02 6.88
C GLN A 132 -20.28 14.05 8.37
N LYS A 133 -19.54 13.31 9.21
CA LYS A 133 -19.82 13.19 10.66
C LYS A 133 -19.18 14.32 11.49
N GLY A 134 -18.32 15.14 10.88
CA GLY A 134 -17.67 16.30 11.49
C GLY A 134 -18.31 17.65 11.11
N ARG A 135 -19.50 17.64 10.50
CA ARG A 135 -20.34 18.82 10.28
C ARG A 135 -21.57 18.76 11.17
#